data_AF-A0A258ALT5-F1
#
_entry.id   AF-A0A258ALT5-F1
#
_cell.length_a   1.000
_cell.length_b   1.000
_cell.length_c   1.000
_cell.angle_alpha   90.00
_cell.angle_beta   90.00
_cell.angle_gamma   90.00
#
_symmetry.space_group_name_H-M   'P 1'
#
loop_
_entity.id
_entity.type
_entity.pdbx_description
1 polymer ?
#
loop_
_entity_poly.entity_id
_entity_poly.type
_entity_poly.pdbx_seq_one_letter_code
_entity_poly.pdbx_strand_id
1 'polypeptide(L)'
;MSTASQLLKQHLQQRQMLGKTHVSLRPGTMEKLTGVGRPPAARAVPEPEPSRSFAAAPAPAARALRDSPPSETKKAELLEVAGATVEEKLAALRTMAETWEPALSMSSLRKTMVFAVGSPLASLMFVGEAPGAEEEKLGEPFVGPAGQKLTAIIKAMGLDRRKVYISNICKFRPAMDNQGSGNRKPTAEEMRACVPFVLTEIDLVKPLVIVALGATAAEGLGIPGTVGGLRGRFHATSGIPTMVTYHPSYLLREEQTGDGIRAKRAVWEDMLKVMEKLGLPISEKQRRYFQTK
;
A
#
# COMPACT_ATOMS: atom_id res chain seq x y z
N MET A 1 -45.49 17.65 7.10
CA MET A 1 -44.17 17.04 7.43
C MET A 1 -43.38 18.06 8.23
N SER A 2 -42.75 17.70 9.35
CA SER A 2 -42.02 18.67 10.18
C SER A 2 -40.77 19.19 9.47
N THR A 3 -40.39 20.44 9.76
CA THR A 3 -39.19 21.13 9.22
C THR A 3 -37.92 20.30 9.38
N ALA A 4 -37.84 19.49 10.45
CA ALA A 4 -36.73 18.58 10.70
C ALA A 4 -36.63 17.42 9.70
N SER A 5 -37.77 16.89 9.22
CA SER A 5 -37.80 15.82 8.21
C SER A 5 -37.30 16.32 6.84
N GLN A 6 -37.58 17.58 6.51
CA GLN A 6 -37.18 18.21 5.26
C GLN A 6 -35.66 18.48 5.23
N LEU A 7 -35.10 18.97 6.34
CA LEU A 7 -33.65 19.14 6.51
C LEU A 7 -32.88 17.81 6.46
N LEU A 8 -33.45 16.75 7.07
CA LEU A 8 -32.84 15.42 7.01
C LEU A 8 -32.80 14.88 5.57
N LYS A 9 -33.90 15.03 4.80
CA LYS A 9 -33.93 14.62 3.39
C LYS A 9 -32.90 15.37 2.56
N GLN A 10 -32.79 16.68 2.75
CA GLN A 10 -31.84 17.52 2.01
C GLN A 10 -30.39 17.14 2.34
N HIS A 11 -30.09 16.83 3.61
CA HIS A 11 -28.78 16.34 4.04
C HIS A 11 -28.42 14.98 3.42
N LEU A 12 -29.38 14.05 3.36
CA LEU A 12 -29.15 12.72 2.78
C LEU A 12 -28.95 12.80 1.25
N GLN A 13 -29.72 13.64 0.56
CA GLN A 13 -29.54 13.88 -0.89
C GLN A 13 -28.18 14.49 -1.21
N GLN A 14 -27.72 15.45 -0.41
CA GLN A 14 -26.39 16.04 -0.57
C GLN A 14 -25.28 15.00 -0.38
N ARG A 15 -25.42 14.09 0.59
CA ARG A 15 -24.48 12.99 0.81
C ARG A 15 -24.48 11.97 -0.34
N GLN A 16 -25.64 11.69 -0.92
CA GLN A 16 -25.77 10.81 -2.07
C GLN A 16 -25.09 11.39 -3.32
N MET A 17 -25.24 12.70 -3.58
CA MET A 17 -24.52 13.39 -4.66
C MET A 17 -23.00 13.37 -4.46
N LEU A 18 -22.53 13.27 -3.22
CA LEU A 18 -21.12 13.09 -2.87
C LEU A 18 -20.67 11.61 -2.87
N GLY A 19 -21.48 10.71 -3.44
CA GLY A 19 -21.15 9.29 -3.63
C GLY A 19 -21.27 8.44 -2.36
N LYS A 20 -21.83 8.95 -1.27
CA LYS A 20 -22.01 8.18 -0.03
C LYS A 20 -23.31 7.36 -0.09
N THR A 21 -23.17 6.05 0.00
CA THR A 21 -24.31 5.10 -0.02
C THR A 21 -24.82 4.74 1.39
N HIS A 22 -24.10 5.11 2.44
CA HIS A 22 -24.43 4.78 3.83
C HIS A 22 -24.14 5.96 4.78
N VAL A 23 -24.92 6.07 5.86
CA VAL A 23 -24.73 7.07 6.93
C VAL A 23 -24.81 6.35 8.27
N SER A 24 -23.78 6.49 9.11
CA SER A 24 -23.83 5.98 10.48
C SER A 24 -24.78 6.81 11.33
N LEU A 25 -25.72 6.13 11.97
CA LEU A 25 -26.57 6.71 13.00
C LEU A 25 -25.94 6.46 14.37
N ARG A 26 -26.13 7.40 15.31
CA ARG A 26 -25.71 7.20 16.70
C ARG A 26 -26.55 6.09 17.34
N PRO A 27 -26.02 5.31 18.28
CA PRO A 27 -26.79 4.34 19.06
C PRO A 27 -28.06 4.99 19.65
N GLY A 28 -29.22 4.32 19.56
CA GLY A 28 -30.53 4.84 20.00
C GLY A 28 -31.25 5.78 19.02
N THR A 29 -30.62 6.19 17.90
CA THR A 29 -31.29 7.03 16.89
C THR A 29 -32.33 6.24 16.09
N MET A 30 -32.11 4.94 15.88
CA MET A 30 -33.05 4.04 15.18
C MET A 30 -34.39 3.89 15.92
N GLU A 31 -34.36 3.80 17.25
CA GLU A 31 -35.57 3.70 18.09
C GLU A 31 -36.44 4.96 18.02
N LYS A 32 -35.84 6.12 17.73
CA LYS A 32 -36.55 7.39 17.53
C LYS A 32 -37.12 7.57 16.12
N LEU A 33 -36.76 6.69 15.19
CA LEU A 33 -37.19 6.73 13.78
C LEU A 33 -38.30 5.72 13.46
N THR A 34 -38.76 4.93 14.43
CA THR A 34 -39.89 3.98 14.24
C THR A 34 -41.23 4.71 14.23
N GLY A 35 -41.53 5.31 13.09
CA GLY A 35 -42.83 5.92 12.80
C GLY A 35 -43.11 6.10 11.29
N VAL A 36 -42.27 5.54 10.41
CA VAL A 36 -42.42 5.66 8.96
C VAL A 36 -42.33 4.28 8.32
N GLY A 37 -43.31 3.98 7.48
CA GLY A 37 -43.71 2.66 6.99
C GLY A 37 -42.59 1.74 6.48
N ARG A 38 -42.82 0.45 6.72
CA ARG A 38 -42.01 -0.71 6.33
C ARG A 38 -42.10 -0.97 4.81
N PRO A 39 -41.00 -1.21 4.08
CA PRO A 39 -41.02 -1.84 2.76
C PRO A 39 -41.03 -3.38 2.87
N PRO A 40 -41.45 -4.12 1.81
CA PRO A 40 -41.84 -5.52 1.90
C PRO A 40 -40.67 -6.52 2.06
N ALA A 41 -41.05 -7.72 2.48
CA ALA A 41 -40.24 -8.78 3.07
C ALA A 41 -39.09 -9.32 2.18
N ALA A 42 -37.94 -9.56 2.83
CA ALA A 42 -36.87 -10.41 2.34
C ALA A 42 -37.17 -11.89 2.63
N ARG A 43 -36.78 -12.76 1.70
CA ARG A 43 -36.91 -14.22 1.73
C ARG A 43 -36.28 -14.85 2.98
N ALA A 44 -36.97 -15.86 3.52
CA ALA A 44 -36.55 -16.66 4.65
C ALA A 44 -35.39 -17.60 4.29
N VAL A 45 -34.41 -17.71 5.20
CA VAL A 45 -33.40 -18.77 5.28
C VAL A 45 -33.75 -19.60 6.52
N PRO A 46 -33.78 -20.95 6.47
CA PRO A 46 -34.22 -21.76 7.59
C PRO A 46 -33.17 -21.85 8.71
N GLU A 47 -33.66 -21.96 9.94
CA GLU A 47 -32.89 -22.18 11.18
C GLU A 47 -32.20 -23.57 11.22
N PRO A 48 -31.12 -23.72 12.00
CA PRO A 48 -30.39 -24.98 12.14
C PRO A 48 -30.91 -25.83 13.32
N GLU A 49 -30.94 -27.15 13.12
CA GLU A 49 -31.19 -28.16 14.17
C GLU A 49 -29.91 -28.53 14.97
N PRO A 50 -30.06 -29.13 16.17
CA PRO A 50 -29.01 -29.15 17.19
C PRO A 50 -28.06 -30.36 17.17
N SER A 51 -26.88 -30.07 17.73
CA SER A 51 -25.77 -30.89 18.25
C SER A 51 -25.74 -32.42 18.10
N ARG A 52 -24.57 -32.90 17.64
CA ARG A 52 -23.95 -34.13 18.17
C ARG A 52 -22.50 -33.86 18.60
N SER A 53 -22.26 -34.15 19.87
CA SER A 53 -20.98 -34.21 20.57
C SER A 53 -20.08 -35.31 19.99
N PHE A 54 -18.78 -35.05 19.84
CA PHE A 54 -17.73 -36.06 20.02
C PHE A 54 -16.46 -35.44 20.63
N ALA A 55 -15.84 -36.28 21.46
CA ALA A 55 -14.84 -36.02 22.48
C ALA A 55 -13.45 -35.55 22.00
N ALA A 56 -12.63 -35.17 22.99
CA ALA A 56 -11.30 -34.59 22.87
C ALA A 56 -10.14 -35.59 22.72
N ALA A 57 -9.04 -35.03 22.19
CA ALA A 57 -7.60 -35.39 22.29
C ALA A 57 -7.01 -36.40 21.26
N PRO A 58 -5.68 -36.37 20.97
CA PRO A 58 -4.61 -35.41 21.33
C PRO A 58 -3.85 -34.83 20.10
N ALA A 59 -2.96 -33.86 20.35
CA ALA A 59 -2.07 -33.25 19.35
C ALA A 59 -1.00 -34.23 18.81
N PRO A 60 -0.54 -34.05 17.55
CA PRO A 60 0.79 -34.52 17.16
C PRO A 60 1.74 -33.38 16.76
N ALA A 61 3.00 -33.66 17.08
CA ALA A 61 4.19 -32.87 16.96
C ALA A 61 4.51 -32.31 15.56
N ALA A 62 5.37 -31.29 15.61
CA ALA A 62 6.08 -30.67 14.50
C ALA A 62 6.46 -31.63 13.37
N ARG A 63 6.07 -31.28 12.14
CA ARG A 63 6.57 -31.92 10.93
C ARG A 63 7.14 -30.84 10.00
N ALA A 64 8.40 -31.05 9.68
CA ALA A 64 9.31 -30.17 8.97
C ALA A 64 8.71 -29.51 7.72
N LEU A 65 9.07 -28.23 7.56
CA LEU A 65 9.04 -27.49 6.30
C LEU A 65 9.72 -28.36 5.23
N ARG A 66 8.94 -28.87 4.27
CA ARG A 66 9.48 -29.43 3.04
C ARG A 66 9.53 -28.32 2.01
N ASP A 67 10.72 -28.16 1.45
CA ASP A 67 11.01 -27.33 0.29
C ASP A 67 10.01 -27.61 -0.83
N SER A 68 9.22 -26.59 -1.17
CA SER A 68 8.67 -26.48 -2.51
C SER A 68 9.74 -25.83 -3.38
N PRO A 69 10.09 -26.39 -4.55
CA PRO A 69 11.03 -25.74 -5.45
C PRO A 69 10.50 -24.36 -5.86
N PRO A 70 11.35 -23.33 -6.04
CA PRO A 70 10.91 -22.06 -6.57
C PRO A 70 10.33 -22.30 -7.97
N SER A 71 9.07 -21.90 -8.14
CA SER A 71 8.36 -21.89 -9.42
C SER A 71 9.23 -21.25 -10.51
N GLU A 72 9.61 -22.02 -11.53
CA GLU A 72 10.39 -21.61 -12.70
C GLU A 72 9.71 -20.52 -13.56
N THR A 73 8.44 -20.20 -13.28
CA THR A 73 7.62 -19.27 -14.04
C THR A 73 7.92 -17.78 -13.82
N LYS A 74 8.80 -17.41 -12.86
CA LYS A 74 9.05 -16.00 -12.51
C LYS A 74 10.19 -15.30 -13.25
N LYS A 75 11.04 -16.01 -14.00
CA LYS A 75 12.15 -15.37 -14.74
C LYS A 75 11.67 -14.47 -15.89
N ALA A 76 10.49 -14.71 -16.45
CA ALA A 76 10.01 -14.04 -17.65
C ALA A 76 9.66 -12.54 -17.47
N GLU A 77 9.55 -12.04 -16.23
CA GLU A 77 9.25 -10.62 -15.95
C GLU A 77 10.49 -9.79 -15.56
N LEU A 78 11.68 -10.41 -15.43
CA LEU A 78 12.91 -9.70 -15.09
C LEU A 78 13.61 -9.18 -16.35
N LEU A 79 14.18 -7.99 -16.25
CA LEU A 79 14.94 -7.35 -17.32
C LEU A 79 16.40 -7.78 -17.25
N GLU A 80 16.95 -8.24 -18.38
CA GLU A 80 18.36 -8.57 -18.49
C GLU A 80 19.20 -7.30 -18.60
N VAL A 81 20.12 -7.10 -17.65
CA VAL A 81 20.98 -5.91 -17.59
C VAL A 81 22.45 -6.30 -17.43
N ALA A 82 23.32 -5.62 -18.19
CA ALA A 82 24.76 -5.83 -18.13
C ALA A 82 25.37 -5.17 -16.88
N GLY A 83 26.49 -5.73 -16.40
CA GLY A 83 27.24 -5.20 -15.25
C GLY A 83 27.83 -6.33 -14.40
N ALA A 84 29.00 -6.08 -13.81
CA ALA A 84 29.66 -7.02 -12.90
C ALA A 84 29.18 -6.85 -11.46
N THR A 85 28.87 -5.61 -11.06
CA THR A 85 28.38 -5.26 -9.72
C THR A 85 26.88 -4.96 -9.71
N VAL A 86 26.26 -4.93 -8.52
CA VAL A 86 24.84 -4.55 -8.36
C VAL A 86 24.64 -3.09 -8.78
N GLU A 87 25.58 -2.22 -8.42
CA GLU A 87 25.64 -0.82 -8.78
C GLU A 87 25.63 -0.61 -10.30
N GLU A 88 26.51 -1.32 -11.02
CA GLU A 88 26.58 -1.25 -12.48
C GLU A 88 25.30 -1.76 -13.13
N LYS A 89 24.74 -2.86 -12.63
CA LYS A 89 23.47 -3.40 -13.14
C LYS A 89 22.31 -2.45 -12.90
N LEU A 90 22.23 -1.81 -11.74
CA LEU A 90 21.21 -0.79 -11.46
C LEU A 90 21.39 0.46 -12.33
N ALA A 91 22.63 0.86 -12.61
CA ALA A 91 22.91 1.95 -13.53
C ALA A 91 22.47 1.61 -14.96
N ALA A 92 22.78 0.40 -15.44
CA ALA A 92 22.31 -0.10 -16.74
C ALA A 92 20.78 -0.19 -16.80
N LEU A 93 20.14 -0.67 -15.72
CA LEU A 93 18.68 -0.73 -15.61
C LEU A 93 18.06 0.67 -15.69
N ARG A 94 18.66 1.67 -15.03
CA ARG A 94 18.23 3.07 -15.12
C ARG A 94 18.31 3.59 -16.56
N THR A 95 19.43 3.39 -17.25
CA THR A 95 19.60 3.82 -18.65
C THR A 95 18.59 3.15 -19.58
N MET A 96 18.32 1.86 -19.37
CA MET A 96 17.25 1.15 -20.09
C MET A 96 15.89 1.80 -19.84
N ALA A 97 15.60 2.14 -18.58
CA ALA A 97 14.33 2.75 -18.19
C ALA A 97 14.11 4.10 -18.92
N GLU A 98 15.14 4.93 -19.05
CA GLU A 98 15.08 6.25 -19.71
C GLU A 98 14.66 6.17 -21.20
N THR A 99 14.83 5.01 -21.83
CA THR A 99 14.48 4.76 -23.24
C THR A 99 13.42 3.66 -23.40
N TRP A 100 12.67 3.36 -22.33
CA TRP A 100 11.73 2.25 -22.29
C TRP A 100 10.46 2.49 -23.11
N GLU A 101 10.46 2.03 -24.36
CA GLU A 101 9.36 2.26 -25.30
C GLU A 101 7.97 1.80 -24.83
N PRO A 102 7.80 0.64 -24.16
CA PRO A 102 6.48 0.21 -23.71
C PRO A 102 5.75 1.22 -22.82
N ALA A 103 6.48 2.09 -22.11
CA ALA A 103 5.89 3.20 -21.35
C ALA A 103 5.93 4.53 -22.13
N LEU A 104 7.03 4.82 -22.83
CA LEU A 104 7.20 6.09 -23.54
C LEU A 104 6.25 6.27 -24.73
N SER A 105 5.76 5.17 -25.33
CA SER A 105 4.75 5.20 -26.38
C SER A 105 3.34 5.49 -25.86
N MET A 106 3.12 5.45 -24.55
CA MET A 106 1.81 5.72 -23.95
C MET A 106 1.59 7.22 -23.77
N SER A 107 0.62 7.80 -24.48
CA SER A 107 0.21 9.19 -24.27
C SER A 107 -0.41 9.46 -22.91
N SER A 108 -0.80 8.41 -22.19
CA SER A 108 -1.35 8.47 -20.84
C SER A 108 -0.26 8.57 -19.75
N LEU A 109 1.02 8.49 -20.10
CA LEU A 109 2.14 8.71 -19.20
C LEU A 109 2.92 9.97 -19.57
N ARG A 110 3.51 10.60 -18.55
CA ARG A 110 4.51 11.65 -18.74
C ARG A 110 5.85 11.04 -19.12
N LYS A 111 6.70 11.80 -19.79
CA LYS A 111 7.96 11.29 -20.34
C LYS A 111 9.14 11.32 -19.36
N THR A 112 9.05 12.11 -18.30
CA THR A 112 10.15 12.21 -17.34
C THR A 112 10.18 10.97 -16.44
N MET A 113 11.30 10.26 -16.52
CA MET A 113 11.59 9.08 -15.73
C MET A 113 11.93 9.43 -14.28
N VAL A 114 11.36 8.70 -13.33
CA VAL A 114 11.76 8.72 -11.91
C VAL A 114 12.04 7.27 -11.49
N PHE A 115 13.33 6.95 -11.41
CA PHE A 115 13.80 5.57 -11.25
C PHE A 115 13.65 5.05 -9.80
N ALA A 116 14.71 5.16 -9.01
CA ALA A 116 14.81 4.74 -7.63
C ALA A 116 16.00 5.46 -6.97
N VAL A 117 16.03 5.51 -5.65
CA VAL A 117 17.14 6.09 -4.86
C VAL A 117 17.44 5.22 -3.66
N GLY A 118 18.65 5.37 -3.11
CA GLY A 118 19.06 4.70 -1.88
C GLY A 118 20.21 3.74 -2.08
N SER A 119 20.39 2.83 -1.12
CA SER A 119 21.53 1.90 -1.14
C SER A 119 21.22 0.64 -1.97
N PRO A 120 22.10 0.26 -2.92
CA PRO A 120 22.02 -1.02 -3.65
C PRO A 120 22.10 -2.26 -2.75
N LEU A 121 22.61 -2.10 -1.52
CA LEU A 121 22.77 -3.16 -0.52
C LEU A 121 21.74 -3.02 0.62
N ALA A 122 20.65 -2.28 0.40
CA ALA A 122 19.67 -2.02 1.43
C ALA A 122 18.95 -3.29 1.88
N SER A 123 18.93 -3.54 3.19
CA SER A 123 18.12 -4.62 3.77
C SER A 123 16.61 -4.32 3.77
N LEU A 124 16.22 -3.07 3.53
CA LEU A 124 14.83 -2.61 3.53
C LEU A 124 14.54 -1.81 2.25
N MET A 125 13.49 -2.21 1.54
CA MET A 125 13.00 -1.53 0.35
C MET A 125 11.58 -1.01 0.56
N PHE A 126 11.32 0.24 0.16
CA PHE A 126 9.99 0.84 0.10
C PHE A 126 9.54 0.96 -1.35
N VAL A 127 8.33 0.51 -1.66
CA VAL A 127 7.74 0.59 -2.99
C VAL A 127 6.43 1.36 -2.93
N GLY A 128 6.37 2.47 -3.67
CA GLY A 128 5.18 3.29 -3.84
C GLY A 128 4.41 3.04 -5.13
N GLU A 129 3.45 3.91 -5.41
CA GLU A 129 2.55 3.80 -6.55
C GLU A 129 3.18 4.32 -7.86
N ALA A 130 3.38 5.63 -7.94
CA ALA A 130 3.88 6.33 -9.11
C ALA A 130 4.48 7.69 -8.70
N PRO A 131 5.28 8.34 -9.54
CA PRO A 131 5.81 9.68 -9.27
C PRO A 131 4.69 10.73 -9.25
N GLY A 132 4.84 11.74 -8.39
CA GLY A 132 4.03 12.96 -8.41
C GLY A 132 4.73 14.11 -9.14
N ALA A 133 4.18 15.32 -9.02
CA ALA A 133 4.70 16.51 -9.69
C ALA A 133 6.12 16.89 -9.26
N GLU A 134 6.39 16.85 -7.95
CA GLU A 134 7.71 17.19 -7.42
C GLU A 134 8.74 16.11 -7.76
N GLU A 135 8.33 14.85 -7.74
CA GLU A 135 9.17 13.72 -8.17
C GLU A 135 9.53 13.84 -9.66
N GLU A 136 8.56 14.13 -10.53
CA GLU A 136 8.78 14.36 -11.96
C GLU A 136 9.75 15.52 -12.19
N LYS A 137 9.61 16.61 -11.42
CA LYS A 137 10.46 17.80 -11.53
C LYS A 137 11.90 17.56 -11.06
N LEU A 138 12.07 16.81 -9.98
CA LEU A 138 13.38 16.59 -9.34
C LEU A 138 14.07 15.30 -9.78
N GLY A 139 13.36 14.38 -10.44
CA GLY A 139 13.90 13.09 -10.89
C GLY A 139 14.10 12.07 -9.77
N GLU A 140 13.58 12.32 -8.57
CA GLU A 140 13.74 11.45 -7.40
C GLU A 140 12.38 11.04 -6.82
N PRO A 141 12.19 9.78 -6.42
CA PRO A 141 10.91 9.32 -5.86
C PRO A 141 10.72 9.85 -4.45
N PHE A 142 9.48 10.12 -4.04
CA PHE A 142 9.14 10.53 -2.67
C PHE A 142 9.95 11.74 -2.18
N VAL A 143 9.88 12.86 -2.91
CA VAL A 143 10.49 14.15 -2.53
C VAL A 143 9.46 15.23 -2.20
N GLY A 144 8.21 15.07 -2.66
CA GLY A 144 7.10 15.94 -2.28
C GLY A 144 6.61 15.72 -0.85
N PRO A 145 5.44 16.27 -0.46
CA PRO A 145 4.91 16.18 0.90
C PRO A 145 4.76 14.74 1.43
N ALA A 146 4.30 13.81 0.58
CA ALA A 146 4.19 12.40 0.94
C ALA A 146 5.59 11.78 1.19
N GLY A 147 6.59 12.21 0.43
CA GLY A 147 7.97 11.81 0.58
C GLY A 147 8.64 12.33 1.85
N GLN A 148 8.35 13.56 2.24
CA GLN A 148 8.78 14.10 3.53
C GLN A 148 8.19 13.30 4.69
N LYS A 149 6.90 12.89 4.59
CA LYS A 149 6.28 12.01 5.58
C LYS A 149 6.95 10.64 5.63
N LEU A 150 7.24 10.01 4.48
CA LEU A 150 7.99 8.76 4.42
C LEU A 150 9.36 8.89 5.08
N THR A 151 10.07 9.99 4.79
CA THR A 151 11.38 10.28 5.37
C THR A 151 11.31 10.42 6.89
N ALA A 152 10.26 11.06 7.41
CA ALA A 152 10.02 11.14 8.86
C ALA A 152 9.74 9.77 9.49
N ILE A 153 9.01 8.89 8.79
CA ILE A 153 8.76 7.50 9.24
C ILE A 153 10.08 6.72 9.29
N ILE A 154 10.89 6.76 8.22
CA ILE A 154 12.20 6.10 8.16
C ILE A 154 13.10 6.58 9.30
N LYS A 155 13.13 7.90 9.55
CA LYS A 155 13.88 8.47 10.67
C LYS A 155 13.37 7.98 12.03
N ALA A 156 12.05 7.87 12.21
CA ALA A 156 11.45 7.36 13.44
C ALA A 156 11.81 5.87 13.69
N MET A 157 12.01 5.09 12.62
CA MET A 157 12.56 3.72 12.70
C MET A 157 14.04 3.67 13.08
N GLY A 158 14.72 4.83 13.19
CA GLY A 158 16.15 4.91 13.47
C GLY A 158 17.04 4.70 12.24
N LEU A 159 16.49 4.83 11.03
CA LEU A 159 17.20 4.65 9.77
C LEU A 159 17.46 5.98 9.06
N ASP A 160 18.47 6.01 8.20
CA ASP A 160 18.73 7.08 7.24
C ASP A 160 18.08 6.72 5.90
N ARG A 161 17.42 7.68 5.24
CA ARG A 161 16.81 7.52 3.91
C ARG A 161 17.80 6.96 2.88
N ARG A 162 19.09 7.30 2.97
CA ARG A 162 20.15 6.84 2.06
C ARG A 162 20.53 5.38 2.28
N LYS A 163 20.18 4.79 3.42
CA LYS A 163 20.49 3.40 3.79
C LYS A 163 19.38 2.42 3.40
N VAL A 164 18.19 2.90 3.06
CA VAL A 164 17.09 2.10 2.51
C VAL A 164 17.05 2.26 1.00
N TYR A 165 16.28 1.42 0.30
CA TYR A 165 16.01 1.58 -1.13
C TYR A 165 14.57 2.04 -1.33
N ILE A 166 14.33 3.03 -2.19
CA ILE A 166 13.00 3.62 -2.40
C ILE A 166 12.71 3.65 -3.89
N SER A 167 11.56 3.08 -4.25
CA SER A 167 11.12 2.90 -5.63
C SER A 167 9.59 3.04 -5.74
N ASN A 168 9.07 2.96 -6.97
CA ASN A 168 7.64 2.92 -7.29
C ASN A 168 7.36 1.80 -8.29
N ILE A 169 6.11 1.33 -8.33
CA ILE A 169 5.62 0.43 -9.37
C ILE A 169 5.74 1.08 -10.73
N CYS A 170 5.10 2.24 -10.92
CA CYS A 170 5.26 3.02 -12.13
C CYS A 170 6.48 3.94 -11.99
N LYS A 171 7.27 4.03 -13.07
CA LYS A 171 8.45 4.89 -13.12
C LYS A 171 8.18 6.26 -13.75
N PHE A 172 7.02 6.41 -14.35
CA PHE A 172 6.54 7.63 -14.99
C PHE A 172 5.28 8.12 -14.31
N ARG A 173 5.15 9.45 -14.21
CA ARG A 173 3.95 10.08 -13.66
C ARG A 173 2.78 9.87 -14.63
N PRO A 174 1.60 9.43 -14.17
CA PRO A 174 0.43 9.34 -15.04
C PRO A 174 -0.10 10.72 -15.47
N ALA A 175 -0.41 10.87 -16.75
CA ALA A 175 -0.89 12.11 -17.35
C ALA A 175 -2.39 12.33 -17.12
N MET A 176 -2.81 13.59 -17.07
CA MET A 176 -4.20 14.05 -16.97
C MET A 176 -4.43 15.23 -17.92
N ASP A 177 -5.66 15.42 -18.38
CA ASP A 177 -6.03 16.48 -19.35
C ASP A 177 -5.59 17.87 -18.87
N ASN A 178 -5.83 18.18 -17.60
CA ASN A 178 -5.41 19.42 -16.95
C ASN A 178 -4.20 19.16 -16.04
N GLN A 179 -3.03 18.96 -16.66
CA GLN A 179 -1.80 18.61 -15.94
C GLN A 179 -1.27 19.79 -15.10
N GLY A 180 -1.66 19.83 -13.83
CA GLY A 180 -1.07 20.69 -12.79
C GLY A 180 -0.23 19.89 -11.80
N SER A 181 -0.36 20.20 -10.51
CA SER A 181 0.24 19.43 -9.41
C SER A 181 -0.58 18.19 -9.01
N GLY A 182 -1.79 18.05 -9.55
CA GLY A 182 -2.68 16.91 -9.28
C GLY A 182 -2.09 15.59 -9.78
N ASN A 183 -2.51 14.47 -9.18
CA ASN A 183 -2.07 13.14 -9.56
C ASN A 183 -3.28 12.20 -9.60
N ARG A 184 -3.24 11.23 -10.50
CA ARG A 184 -4.16 10.09 -10.52
C ARG A 184 -3.38 8.79 -10.30
N LYS A 185 -4.12 7.73 -9.99
CA LYS A 185 -3.55 6.38 -9.97
C LYS A 185 -3.14 5.96 -11.39
N PRO A 186 -2.06 5.16 -11.52
CA PRO A 186 -1.77 4.50 -12.78
C PRO A 186 -2.87 3.48 -13.10
N THR A 187 -3.07 3.22 -14.39
CA THR A 187 -3.91 2.12 -14.86
C THR A 187 -3.16 0.80 -14.75
N ALA A 188 -3.89 -0.32 -14.83
CA ALA A 188 -3.25 -1.64 -14.84
C ALA A 188 -2.29 -1.83 -16.04
N GLU A 189 -2.56 -1.17 -17.17
CA GLU A 189 -1.69 -1.19 -18.34
C GLU A 189 -0.39 -0.42 -18.09
N GLU A 190 -0.49 0.78 -17.53
CA GLU A 190 0.66 1.60 -17.14
C GLU A 190 1.53 0.90 -16.10
N MET A 191 0.89 0.19 -15.15
CA MET A 191 1.60 -0.66 -14.19
C MET A 191 2.34 -1.80 -14.88
N ARG A 192 1.66 -2.58 -15.74
CA ARG A 192 2.29 -3.70 -16.46
C ARG A 192 3.51 -3.28 -17.26
N ALA A 193 3.49 -2.10 -17.87
CA ALA A 193 4.64 -1.56 -18.61
C ALA A 193 5.85 -1.26 -17.70
N CYS A 194 5.65 -0.99 -16.41
CA CYS A 194 6.71 -0.56 -15.49
C CYS A 194 7.13 -1.63 -14.46
N VAL A 195 6.25 -2.58 -14.12
CA VAL A 195 6.50 -3.65 -13.12
C VAL A 195 7.83 -4.39 -13.34
N PRO A 196 8.26 -4.72 -14.58
CA PRO A 196 9.55 -5.38 -14.79
C PRO A 196 10.74 -4.65 -14.15
N PHE A 197 10.73 -3.31 -14.10
CA PHE A 197 11.80 -2.54 -13.46
C PHE A 197 11.87 -2.77 -11.96
N VAL A 198 10.75 -2.64 -11.24
CA VAL A 198 10.77 -2.80 -9.78
C VAL A 198 11.04 -4.25 -9.38
N LEU A 199 10.60 -5.24 -10.17
CA LEU A 199 10.95 -6.64 -9.93
C LEU A 199 12.44 -6.91 -10.16
N THR A 200 13.03 -6.31 -11.19
CA THR A 200 14.47 -6.37 -11.45
C THR A 200 15.27 -5.67 -10.35
N GLU A 201 14.80 -4.51 -9.87
CA GLU A 201 15.41 -3.83 -8.71
C GLU A 201 15.37 -4.71 -7.46
N ILE A 202 14.26 -5.39 -7.18
CA ILE A 202 14.12 -6.32 -6.05
C ILE A 202 15.10 -7.49 -6.19
N ASP A 203 15.24 -8.07 -7.39
CA ASP A 203 16.15 -9.18 -7.66
C ASP A 203 17.63 -8.77 -7.54
N LEU A 204 17.98 -7.54 -7.94
CA LEU A 204 19.33 -7.01 -7.84
C LEU A 204 19.70 -6.61 -6.40
N VAL A 205 18.81 -5.90 -5.71
CA VAL A 205 19.05 -5.38 -4.34
C VAL A 205 18.92 -6.48 -3.29
N LYS A 206 18.04 -7.46 -3.51
CA LYS A 206 17.73 -8.56 -2.57
C LYS A 206 17.49 -8.09 -1.13
N PRO A 207 16.53 -7.17 -0.90
CA PRO A 207 16.23 -6.70 0.44
C PRO A 207 15.74 -7.85 1.33
N LEU A 208 15.94 -7.71 2.65
CA LEU A 208 15.40 -8.67 3.63
C LEU A 208 13.90 -8.47 3.86
N VAL A 209 13.42 -7.24 3.71
CA VAL A 209 12.00 -6.87 3.83
C VAL A 209 11.62 -5.82 2.79
N ILE A 210 10.43 -5.96 2.21
CA ILE A 210 9.80 -4.95 1.35
C ILE A 210 8.61 -4.33 2.09
N VAL A 211 8.42 -3.02 1.94
CA VAL A 211 7.24 -2.29 2.40
C VAL A 211 6.49 -1.73 1.20
N ALA A 212 5.30 -2.27 0.94
CA ALA A 212 4.40 -1.80 -0.10
C ALA A 212 3.50 -0.67 0.44
N LEU A 213 3.64 0.53 -0.13
CA LEU A 213 2.95 1.73 0.30
C LEU A 213 1.65 1.90 -0.48
N GLY A 214 0.54 1.42 0.06
CA GLY A 214 -0.78 1.52 -0.53
C GLY A 214 -1.18 0.32 -1.42
N ALA A 215 -2.43 0.33 -1.87
CA ALA A 215 -3.03 -0.78 -2.61
C ALA A 215 -2.36 -0.99 -3.97
N THR A 216 -2.08 0.08 -4.70
CA THR A 216 -1.48 0.00 -6.03
C THR A 216 -0.06 -0.58 -5.99
N ALA A 217 0.71 -0.23 -4.95
CA ALA A 217 2.02 -0.84 -4.71
C ALA A 217 1.89 -2.33 -4.39
N ALA A 218 0.95 -2.71 -3.52
CA ALA A 218 0.71 -4.11 -3.19
C ALA A 218 0.28 -4.92 -4.43
N GLU A 219 -0.65 -4.39 -5.23
CA GLU A 219 -1.12 -5.01 -6.46
C GLU A 219 0.00 -5.21 -7.49
N GLY A 220 0.84 -4.18 -7.72
CA GLY A 220 1.99 -4.28 -8.62
C GLY A 220 3.05 -5.27 -8.15
N LEU A 221 3.10 -5.59 -6.86
CA LEU A 221 3.96 -6.64 -6.29
C LEU A 221 3.25 -8.02 -6.22
N GLY A 222 2.06 -8.16 -6.79
CA GLY A 222 1.31 -9.42 -6.83
C GLY A 222 0.55 -9.75 -5.55
N ILE A 223 0.23 -8.74 -4.72
CA ILE A 223 -0.51 -8.88 -3.46
C ILE A 223 -1.86 -8.14 -3.60
N PRO A 224 -2.88 -8.75 -4.23
CA PRO A 224 -4.17 -8.10 -4.46
C PRO A 224 -4.96 -7.94 -3.15
N GLY A 225 -5.64 -6.81 -2.98
CA GLY A 225 -6.56 -6.60 -1.86
C GLY A 225 -6.60 -5.16 -1.36
N THR A 226 -7.44 -4.92 -0.37
CA THR A 226 -7.52 -3.60 0.28
C THR A 226 -6.39 -3.45 1.31
N VAL A 227 -5.83 -2.24 1.41
CA VAL A 227 -4.75 -1.97 2.39
C VAL A 227 -5.16 -2.39 3.80
N GLY A 228 -6.40 -2.10 4.21
CA GLY A 228 -6.91 -2.45 5.54
C GLY A 228 -6.91 -3.95 5.83
N GLY A 229 -7.21 -4.79 4.83
CA GLY A 229 -7.20 -6.26 4.98
C GLY A 229 -5.81 -6.90 4.80
N LEU A 230 -4.89 -6.19 4.16
CA LEU A 230 -3.54 -6.68 3.91
C LEU A 230 -2.54 -6.27 4.99
N ARG A 231 -2.71 -5.09 5.60
CA ARG A 231 -1.74 -4.53 6.54
C ARG A 231 -1.64 -5.31 7.86
N GLY A 232 -0.53 -5.09 8.57
CA GLY A 232 -0.27 -5.70 9.88
C GLY A 232 0.17 -7.16 9.84
N ARG A 233 0.35 -7.75 8.66
CA ARG A 233 0.89 -9.10 8.46
C ARG A 233 1.86 -9.11 7.28
N PHE A 234 2.78 -10.06 7.30
CA PHE A 234 3.70 -10.26 6.18
C PHE A 234 3.08 -11.12 5.09
N HIS A 235 3.26 -10.68 3.86
CA HIS A 235 3.04 -11.41 2.61
C HIS A 235 4.40 -11.75 2.01
N ALA A 236 4.44 -12.21 0.76
CA ALA A 236 5.68 -12.49 0.07
C ALA A 236 5.66 -11.93 -1.36
N THR A 237 6.74 -11.23 -1.73
CA THR A 237 7.03 -10.81 -3.10
C THR A 237 8.37 -11.40 -3.48
N SER A 238 8.45 -12.19 -4.54
CA SER A 238 9.70 -12.87 -4.95
C SER A 238 10.40 -13.63 -3.81
N GLY A 239 9.62 -14.23 -2.89
CA GLY A 239 10.14 -14.93 -1.72
C GLY A 239 10.57 -14.04 -0.54
N ILE A 240 10.53 -12.71 -0.71
CA ILE A 240 10.91 -11.73 0.31
C ILE A 240 9.68 -11.30 1.13
N PRO A 241 9.77 -11.33 2.49
CA PRO A 241 8.72 -10.83 3.36
C PRO A 241 8.29 -9.41 3.00
N THR A 242 7.01 -9.22 2.72
CA THR A 242 6.44 -7.94 2.27
C THR A 242 5.36 -7.45 3.23
N MET A 243 5.56 -6.28 3.84
CA MET A 243 4.56 -5.60 4.66
C MET A 243 3.77 -4.63 3.79
N VAL A 244 2.44 -4.77 3.73
CA VAL A 244 1.56 -3.77 3.12
C VAL A 244 1.17 -2.75 4.19
N THR A 245 1.20 -1.46 3.87
CA THR A 245 0.72 -0.40 4.77
C THR A 245 0.10 0.76 4.02
N TYR A 246 -0.42 1.75 4.74
CA TYR A 246 -0.99 2.93 4.12
C TYR A 246 0.08 3.78 3.43
N HIS A 247 -0.27 4.28 2.24
CA HIS A 247 0.59 5.21 1.52
C HIS A 247 0.73 6.54 2.31
N PRO A 248 1.89 7.20 2.36
CA PRO A 248 2.07 8.44 3.11
C PRO A 248 1.10 9.58 2.71
N SER A 249 0.67 9.62 1.44
CA SER A 249 -0.36 10.58 0.99
C SER A 249 -1.73 10.36 1.65
N TYR A 250 -2.06 9.12 2.07
CA TYR A 250 -3.26 8.85 2.85
C TYR A 250 -3.16 9.50 4.23
N LEU A 251 -2.01 9.40 4.90
CA LEU A 251 -1.79 10.05 6.19
C LEU A 251 -1.99 11.55 6.13
N LEU A 252 -1.51 12.20 5.07
CA LEU A 252 -1.68 13.65 4.89
C LEU A 252 -3.15 14.06 4.73
N ARG A 253 -3.96 13.24 4.05
CA ARG A 253 -5.41 13.51 3.90
C ARG A 253 -6.17 13.28 5.21
N GLU A 254 -5.82 12.23 5.95
CA GLU A 254 -6.44 11.93 7.26
C GLU A 254 -6.07 12.98 8.33
N GLU A 255 -4.85 13.54 8.27
CA GLU A 255 -4.44 14.67 9.12
C GLU A 255 -5.34 15.89 8.94
N GLN A 256 -5.84 16.14 7.72
CA GLN A 256 -6.73 17.28 7.42
C GLN A 256 -8.17 17.07 7.91
N THR A 257 -8.60 15.82 8.09
CA THR A 257 -9.98 15.45 8.40
C THR A 257 -10.22 15.04 9.86
N GLY A 258 -9.16 15.03 10.68
CA GLY A 258 -9.22 14.76 12.13
C GLY A 258 -8.96 13.31 12.54
N ASP A 259 -8.91 12.37 11.58
CA ASP A 259 -8.70 10.93 11.82
C ASP A 259 -7.22 10.48 11.70
N GLY A 260 -6.32 11.44 11.44
CA GLY A 260 -4.89 11.19 11.19
C GLY A 260 -4.17 10.41 12.30
N ILE A 261 -4.59 10.48 13.57
CA ILE A 261 -3.94 9.73 14.66
C ILE A 261 -4.09 8.22 14.45
N ARG A 262 -5.28 7.74 14.06
CA ARG A 262 -5.52 6.29 13.84
C ARG A 262 -4.69 5.77 12.68
N ALA A 263 -4.65 6.50 11.57
CA ALA A 263 -3.88 6.11 10.39
C ALA A 263 -2.36 6.12 10.67
N LYS A 264 -1.85 7.12 11.40
CA LYS A 264 -0.44 7.16 11.83
C LYS A 264 -0.08 6.00 12.75
N ARG A 265 -0.94 5.71 13.74
CA ARG A 265 -0.75 4.59 14.65
C ARG A 265 -0.67 3.27 13.90
N ALA A 266 -1.59 3.06 12.96
CA ALA A 266 -1.58 1.88 12.10
C ALA A 266 -0.24 1.75 11.35
N VAL A 267 0.19 2.78 10.62
CA VAL A 267 1.48 2.72 9.90
C VAL A 267 2.64 2.43 10.85
N TRP A 268 2.65 3.05 12.04
CA TRP A 268 3.70 2.83 13.02
C TRP A 268 3.74 1.40 13.57
N GLU A 269 2.58 0.80 13.88
CA GLU A 269 2.49 -0.60 14.30
C GLU A 269 3.01 -1.55 13.21
N ASP A 270 2.79 -1.24 11.92
CA ASP A 270 3.36 -1.99 10.81
C ASP A 270 4.89 -1.84 10.76
N MET A 271 5.41 -0.62 10.97
CA MET A 271 6.86 -0.37 10.98
C MET A 271 7.55 -1.04 12.16
N LEU A 272 6.93 -1.13 13.33
CA LEU A 272 7.49 -1.88 14.46
C LEU A 272 7.69 -3.35 14.09
N LYS A 273 6.72 -3.99 13.41
CA LYS A 273 6.86 -5.37 12.93
C LYS A 273 7.97 -5.52 11.89
N VAL A 274 8.13 -4.53 11.00
CA VAL A 274 9.23 -4.48 10.02
C VAL A 274 10.58 -4.37 10.74
N MET A 275 10.69 -3.49 11.74
CA MET A 275 11.90 -3.35 12.56
C MET A 275 12.25 -4.64 13.29
N GLU A 276 11.26 -5.32 13.88
CA GLU A 276 11.44 -6.63 14.54
C GLU A 276 11.96 -7.67 13.54
N LYS A 277 11.36 -7.73 12.35
CA LYS A 277 11.77 -8.67 11.29
C LYS A 277 13.20 -8.43 10.81
N LEU A 278 13.64 -7.17 10.78
CA LEU A 278 15.00 -6.76 10.42
C LEU A 278 16.00 -6.88 11.58
N GLY A 279 15.56 -7.21 12.80
CA GLY A 279 16.42 -7.24 13.98
C GLY A 279 16.91 -5.85 14.41
N LEU A 280 16.21 -4.77 14.02
CA LEU A 280 16.56 -3.42 14.43
C LEU A 280 16.26 -3.21 15.92
N PRO A 281 17.10 -2.46 16.66
CA PRO A 281 16.81 -2.14 18.05
C PRO A 281 15.55 -1.27 18.14
N ILE A 282 14.61 -1.68 19.00
CA ILE A 282 13.36 -0.95 19.23
C ILE A 282 13.30 -0.51 20.69
N SER A 283 13.44 0.80 20.92
CA SER A 283 13.31 1.39 22.25
C SER A 283 11.89 1.27 22.81
N GLU A 284 11.77 1.31 24.13
CA GLU A 284 10.47 1.35 24.80
C GLU A 284 9.63 2.57 24.38
N LYS A 285 10.30 3.72 24.17
CA LYS A 285 9.68 4.93 23.63
C LYS A 285 9.04 4.70 22.25
N GLN A 286 9.73 3.97 21.37
CA GLN A 286 9.20 3.62 20.05
C GLN A 286 7.98 2.69 20.17
N ARG A 287 8.05 1.67 21.03
CA ARG A 287 6.92 0.75 21.26
C ARG A 287 5.69 1.47 21.82
N ARG A 288 5.90 2.43 22.71
CA ARG A 288 4.84 3.18 23.39
C ARG A 288 4.41 4.47 22.68
N TYR A 289 4.95 4.78 21.50
CA TYR A 289 4.74 6.08 20.84
C TYR A 289 3.26 6.48 20.68
N PHE A 290 2.38 5.51 20.39
CA PHE A 290 0.92 5.72 20.28
C PHE A 290 0.11 5.05 21.40
N GLN A 291 0.77 4.54 22.43
CA GLN A 291 0.08 4.07 23.64
C GLN A 291 -0.14 5.31 24.51
N THR A 292 -1.40 5.68 24.74
CA THR A 292 -1.74 6.68 25.75
C THR A 292 -1.19 6.21 27.09
N LYS A 293 -0.53 7.11 27.83
CA LYS A 293 -0.11 6.88 29.21
C LYS A 293 -1.31 6.51 30.08
#